data_AF-A0A2I1EP16-F1
#
_entry.id   AF-A0A2I1EP16-F1
#
_cell.length_a   1.000
_cell.length_b   1.000
_cell.length_c   1.000
_cell.angle_alpha   90.00
_cell.angle_beta   90.00
_cell.angle_gamma   90.00
#
_symmetry.space_group_name_H-M   'P 1'
#
loop_
_entity.id
_entity.type
_entity.pdbx_description
1 polymer ?
#
loop_
_entity_poly.entity_id
_entity_poly.type
_entity_poly.pdbx_seq_one_letter_code
_entity_poly.pdbx_strand_id
1 'polypeptide(L)'
;IINHPMDLFTINSKLKNDKYTSIKDFEKDMHLIFHNCYTYNDRGSEIYNLGEELESVFNKIWVEKVIFQVGQKEKLKRVRDTDDSSTGKL
;
A
#
# COMPACT_ATOMS: atom_id res chain seq x y z
N ILE A 1 -3.94 -17.69 -17.74
CA ILE A 1 -5.03 -17.62 -16.72
C ILE A 1 -4.38 -17.37 -15.35
N ILE A 2 -5.07 -16.65 -14.44
CA ILE A 2 -4.51 -16.07 -13.20
C ILE A 2 -3.92 -17.12 -12.23
N ASN A 3 -2.66 -16.92 -11.83
CA ASN A 3 -1.92 -17.86 -10.96
C ASN A 3 -2.04 -17.54 -9.47
N HIS A 4 -2.30 -16.28 -9.11
CA HIS A 4 -2.38 -15.81 -7.73
C HIS A 4 -3.63 -14.95 -7.54
N PRO A 5 -4.80 -15.56 -7.33
CA PRO A 5 -6.03 -14.83 -7.08
C PRO A 5 -5.90 -13.91 -5.85
N MET A 6 -6.53 -12.73 -5.92
CA MET A 6 -6.62 -11.78 -4.82
C MET A 6 -7.90 -10.97 -4.96
N ASP A 7 -8.49 -10.57 -3.84
CA ASP A 7 -9.71 -9.78 -3.77
C ASP A 7 -9.78 -9.00 -2.44
N LEU A 8 -10.69 -8.02 -2.36
CA LEU A 8 -10.80 -7.14 -1.19
C LEU A 8 -11.26 -7.85 0.09
N PHE A 9 -12.04 -8.95 -0.01
CA PHE A 9 -12.42 -9.73 1.17
C PHE A 9 -11.21 -10.49 1.72
N THR A 10 -10.40 -11.07 0.85
CA THR A 10 -9.14 -11.71 1.22
C THR A 10 -8.18 -10.70 1.89
N ILE A 11 -8.01 -9.51 1.30
CA ILE A 11 -7.19 -8.45 1.90
C ILE A 11 -7.71 -8.04 3.28
N ASN A 12 -9.02 -7.84 3.43
CA ASN A 12 -9.65 -7.49 4.70
C ASN A 12 -9.44 -8.59 5.76
N SER A 13 -9.54 -9.86 5.36
CA SER A 13 -9.25 -11.00 6.24
C SER A 13 -7.77 -11.00 6.67
N LYS A 14 -6.84 -10.77 5.74
CA LYS A 14 -5.40 -10.68 6.05
C LYS A 14 -5.09 -9.53 7.02
N LEU A 15 -5.73 -8.38 6.86
CA LEU A 15 -5.62 -7.24 7.79
C LEU A 15 -6.11 -7.60 9.19
N LYS A 16 -7.32 -8.16 9.31
CA LYS A 16 -7.93 -8.51 10.61
C LYS A 16 -7.18 -9.60 11.37
N ASN A 17 -6.40 -10.42 10.67
CA ASN A 17 -5.64 -11.53 11.23
C ASN A 17 -4.13 -11.25 11.29
N ASP A 18 -3.72 -9.96 11.27
CA ASP A 18 -2.34 -9.49 11.37
C ASP A 18 -1.37 -10.21 10.41
N LYS A 19 -1.82 -10.51 9.19
CA LYS A 19 -1.02 -11.24 8.18
C LYS A 19 -0.09 -10.36 7.36
N TYR A 20 -0.17 -9.04 7.50
CA TYR A 20 0.75 -8.11 6.88
C TYR A 20 1.80 -7.65 7.89
N THR A 21 3.06 -7.95 7.61
CA THR A 21 4.18 -7.53 8.46
C THR A 21 4.65 -6.11 8.11
N SER A 22 4.29 -5.61 6.93
CA SER A 22 4.55 -4.24 6.52
C SER A 22 3.41 -3.65 5.69
N ILE A 23 3.37 -2.31 5.64
CA ILE A 23 2.43 -1.57 4.79
C ILE A 23 2.64 -1.86 3.29
N LYS A 24 3.88 -2.21 2.90
CA LYS A 24 4.23 -2.60 1.53
C LYS A 24 3.63 -3.95 1.15
N ASP A 25 3.40 -4.85 2.11
CA ASP A 25 2.80 -6.14 1.80
C ASP A 25 1.30 -6.02 1.54
N PHE A 26 0.62 -5.08 2.21
CA PHE A 26 -0.75 -4.69 1.88
C PHE A 26 -0.82 -4.04 0.49
N GLU A 27 0.09 -3.11 0.18
CA GLU A 27 0.17 -2.44 -1.12
C GLU A 27 0.32 -3.45 -2.28
N LYS A 28 1.19 -4.45 -2.12
CA LYS A 28 1.40 -5.49 -3.12
C LYS A 28 0.13 -6.27 -3.42
N ASP A 29 -0.65 -6.64 -2.40
CA ASP A 29 -1.90 -7.36 -2.61
C ASP A 29 -2.96 -6.49 -3.30
N MET A 30 -3.01 -5.18 -3.00
CA MET A 30 -3.86 -4.24 -3.72
C MET A 30 -3.50 -4.18 -5.21
N HIS A 31 -2.22 -4.03 -5.55
CA HIS A 31 -1.78 -4.04 -6.95
C HIS A 31 -1.98 -5.40 -7.63
N LEU A 32 -1.95 -6.51 -6.87
CA LEU A 32 -2.24 -7.84 -7.41
C LEU A 32 -3.70 -7.95 -7.88
N ILE A 33 -4.66 -7.30 -7.21
CA ILE A 33 -6.06 -7.22 -7.68
C ILE A 33 -6.11 -6.55 -9.06
N PHE A 34 -5.46 -5.40 -9.21
CA PHE A 34 -5.45 -4.65 -10.47
C PHE A 34 -4.74 -5.42 -11.58
N HIS A 35 -3.56 -5.98 -11.30
CA HIS A 35 -2.81 -6.79 -12.24
C HIS A 35 -3.61 -8.01 -12.72
N ASN A 36 -4.29 -8.70 -11.81
CA ASN A 36 -5.15 -9.83 -12.16
C ASN A 36 -6.36 -9.38 -13.00
N CYS A 37 -6.95 -8.23 -12.67
CA CYS A 37 -8.03 -7.64 -13.46
C CYS A 37 -7.57 -7.41 -14.91
N TYR A 38 -6.42 -6.79 -15.13
CA TYR A 38 -5.91 -6.48 -16.46
C TYR A 38 -5.38 -7.70 -17.22
N THR A 39 -4.96 -8.75 -16.50
CA THR A 39 -4.50 -9.99 -17.11
C THR A 39 -5.67 -10.86 -17.58
N TYR A 40 -6.80 -10.81 -16.89
CA TYR A 40 -7.98 -11.62 -17.22
C TYR A 40 -8.92 -10.94 -18.20
N ASN A 41 -9.08 -9.62 -18.11
CA ASN A 41 -10.08 -8.87 -18.89
C ASN A 41 -9.43 -8.14 -20.07
N ASP A 42 -10.15 -8.10 -21.20
CA ASP A 42 -9.70 -7.38 -22.39
C ASP A 42 -9.61 -5.87 -22.14
N ARG A 43 -8.56 -5.25 -22.69
CA ARG A 43 -8.39 -3.80 -22.64
C ARG A 43 -9.58 -3.09 -23.27
N GLY A 44 -10.13 -2.10 -22.57
CA GLY A 44 -11.30 -1.33 -23.00
C GLY A 44 -12.64 -1.97 -22.65
N SER A 45 -12.66 -3.19 -22.10
CA SER A 45 -13.86 -3.73 -21.47
C SER A 45 -14.27 -2.90 -20.25
N GLU A 46 -15.55 -2.93 -19.89
CA GLU A 46 -16.08 -2.22 -18.73
C GLU A 46 -15.32 -2.57 -17.44
N ILE A 47 -15.04 -3.86 -17.22
CA ILE A 47 -14.32 -4.34 -16.04
C ILE A 47 -12.86 -3.87 -16.02
N TYR A 48 -12.20 -3.83 -17.18
CA TYR A 48 -10.84 -3.29 -17.27
C TYR A 48 -10.81 -1.82 -16.87
N ASN A 49 -11.72 -1.01 -17.43
CA ASN A 49 -11.79 0.43 -17.16
C ASN A 49 -12.13 0.72 -15.69
N LEU A 50 -13.07 -0.02 -15.11
CA LEU A 50 -13.38 0.07 -13.67
C LEU A 50 -12.16 -0.29 -12.79
N GLY A 51 -11.35 -1.25 -13.24
CA GLY A 51 -10.07 -1.56 -12.62
C GLY A 51 -9.11 -0.37 -12.63
N GLU A 52 -8.94 0.30 -13.78
CA GLU A 52 -8.10 1.51 -13.90
C GLU A 52 -8.59 2.66 -13.01
N GLU A 53 -9.90 2.90 -12.96
CA GLU A 53 -10.50 3.92 -12.08
C GLU A 53 -10.23 3.62 -10.60
N LEU A 54 -10.40 2.37 -10.18
CA LEU A 54 -10.16 1.97 -8.81
C LEU A 54 -8.66 2.07 -8.43
N GLU A 55 -7.75 1.64 -9.31
CA GLU A 55 -6.30 1.79 -9.10
C GLU A 55 -5.91 3.27 -8.97
N SER A 56 -6.47 4.14 -9.80
CA SER A 56 -6.24 5.59 -9.73
C SER A 56 -6.65 6.18 -8.38
N VAL A 57 -7.85 5.84 -7.89
CA VAL A 57 -8.34 6.28 -6.57
C VAL A 57 -7.46 5.73 -5.45
N PHE A 58 -7.06 4.46 -5.53
CA PHE A 58 -6.15 3.85 -4.55
C PHE A 58 -4.81 4.61 -4.50
N ASN A 59 -4.17 4.82 -5.65
CA ASN A 59 -2.87 5.49 -5.74
C ASN A 59 -2.91 6.92 -5.20
N LYS A 60 -3.97 7.66 -5.50
CA LYS A 60 -4.18 9.01 -4.94
C LYS A 60 -4.22 8.98 -3.41
N ILE A 61 -5.05 8.11 -2.84
CA ILE A 61 -5.18 7.98 -1.38
C ILE A 61 -3.87 7.51 -0.76
N TRP A 62 -3.18 6.56 -1.40
CA TRP A 62 -1.94 5.98 -0.93
C TRP A 62 -0.82 7.03 -0.83
N VAL A 63 -0.64 7.83 -1.87
CA VAL A 63 0.33 8.94 -1.87
C VAL A 63 -0.05 9.98 -0.81
N GLU A 64 -1.29 10.46 -0.82
CA GLU A 64 -1.75 11.56 0.06
C GLU A 64 -1.74 11.19 1.55
N LYS A 65 -2.16 9.97 1.90
CA LYS A 65 -2.35 9.58 3.29
C LYS A 65 -1.22 8.72 3.82
N VAL A 66 -0.68 7.79 3.04
CA VAL A 66 0.29 6.83 3.55
C VAL A 66 1.71 7.37 3.42
N ILE A 67 2.13 7.76 2.21
CA ILE A 67 3.50 8.20 1.97
C ILE A 67 3.83 9.46 2.79
N PHE A 68 2.93 10.45 2.82
CA PHE A 68 3.17 11.65 3.62
C PHE A 68 3.22 11.34 5.12
N GLN A 69 2.31 10.52 5.66
CA GLN A 69 2.32 10.20 7.09
C GLN A 69 3.56 9.39 7.51
N VAL A 70 3.96 8.40 6.71
CA VAL A 70 5.20 7.63 6.95
C VAL A 70 6.41 8.56 6.90
N GLY A 71 6.48 9.43 5.88
CA GLY A 71 7.56 10.41 5.75
C GLY A 71 7.66 11.39 6.92
N GLN A 72 6.53 11.86 7.47
CA GLN A 72 6.54 12.71 8.67
C GLN A 72 7.02 11.95 9.91
N LYS A 73 6.55 10.71 10.11
CA LYS A 73 6.98 9.87 11.25
C LYS A 73 8.47 9.55 11.21
N GLU A 74 9.01 9.26 10.02
CA GLU A 74 10.45 9.01 9.85
C GLU A 74 11.29 10.26 10.12
N LYS A 75 10.88 11.44 9.61
CA LYS A 75 11.54 12.71 9.92
C LYS A 75 11.54 12.99 11.42
N LEU A 76 10.41 12.82 12.10
CA LEU A 76 10.31 13.02 13.55
C LEU A 76 11.17 12.02 14.34
N LYS A 77 11.32 10.78 13.86
CA LYS A 77 12.23 9.81 14.48
C LYS A 77 13.69 10.25 14.33
N ARG A 78 14.11 10.64 13.13
CA ARG A 78 15.48 11.12 12.88
C ARG A 78 15.86 12.34 13.73
N VAL A 79 14.94 13.30 13.89
CA VAL A 79 15.17 14.48 14.75
C VAL A 79 15.39 14.07 16.21
N ARG A 80 14.59 13.12 16.73
CA ARG A 80 14.77 12.59 18.09
C ARG A 80 16.10 11.86 18.26
N ASP A 81 16.51 11.10 17.25
CA ASP A 81 17.78 10.35 17.30
C ASP A 81 19.01 11.29 17.23
N THR A 82 18.89 12.49 16.62
CA THR A 82 19.99 13.48 16.58
C THR A 82 20.15 14.27 17.88
N ASP A 83 19.06 14.54 18.60
CA ASP A 83 19.08 15.35 19.83
C ASP A 83 19.64 14.59 21.05
N ASP A 84 19.58 13.25 21.06
CA ASP A 84 20.10 12.40 22.16
C ASP A 84 21.64 12.28 22.15
N SER A 85 22.31 12.71 21.07
CA SER A 85 23.78 12.61 20.96
C SER A 85 24.57 13.75 21.64
N SER A 86 23.89 14.76 22.20
CA SER A 86 24.52 15.99 22.72
C SER A 86 24.57 16.14 24.25
N THR A 87 24.02 15.21 25.04
CA THR A 87 23.94 15.32 26.52
C THR A 87 24.97 14.50 27.30
N GLY A 88 25.95 13.89 26.63
CA GLY A 88 26.89 12.92 27.24
C GLY A 88 28.32 13.38 27.48
N LYS A 89 28.63 14.67 27.65
CA LYS A 89 29.95 15.14 28.13
C LYS A 89 29.82 16.44 28.92
N LEU A 90 29.83 16.34 30.25
CA LEU A 90 30.48 17.26 31.20
C LEU A 90 30.62 16.53 32.54
#